data_AF-A0A4Y3WH69-F1
#
_entry.id   AF-A0A4Y3WH69-F1
#
_cell.length_a   1.000
_cell.length_b   1.000
_cell.length_c   1.000
_cell.angle_alpha   90.00
_cell.angle_beta   90.00
_cell.angle_gamma   90.00
#
_symmetry.space_group_name_H-M   'P 1'
#
loop_
_entity.id
_entity.type
_entity.pdbx_description
1 polymer ?
#
loop_
_entity_poly.entity_id
_entity_poly.type
_entity_poly.pdbx_seq_one_letter_code
_entity_poly.pdbx_strand_id
1 'polypeptide(L)'
;MKHLLSVTDLDAATATGLLDTADRLKQALLGREVRKLPTLRGRTVITMFYENSTRTRVSFEIAGKWMSADTVNVSASGSSVSKGESLRDTSLTLSAMGADCVVVRHPASGSAHRMAAWADRDHGMTGTHTSIVNAGDGTHEHPTQALLDAATLRDRLGSIAGRRIGIVGDVLHSRVARSNVFLLATLGAEVVVIAPPTLQPVGIGQWPCRVSPSLDAELPALDAVMMLRVQAERMHGSFFPSSREYAIGYGLSEARAALLPGHAVVLHPGPMVRGMEIAPSVADSPASAVLAQVANGVHVRMAVLYHLLAGAPE
;
A
#
# COMPACT_ATOMS: atom_id res chain seq x y z
N MET A 1 17.06 4.10 6.98
CA MET A 1 15.63 4.46 7.10
C MET A 1 15.18 4.16 8.52
N LYS A 2 14.53 5.09 9.25
CA LYS A 2 14.12 4.89 10.66
C LYS A 2 12.62 4.58 10.83
N HIS A 3 11.80 5.16 9.97
CA HIS A 3 10.36 4.91 9.87
C HIS A 3 9.99 4.78 8.39
N LEU A 4 8.80 4.24 8.11
CA LEU A 4 8.18 4.29 6.79
C LEU A 4 6.80 4.95 6.93
N LEU A 5 6.72 6.26 6.66
CA LEU A 5 5.54 7.07 6.92
C LEU A 5 4.80 7.46 5.64
N SER A 6 5.55 7.89 4.63
CA SER A 6 5.06 8.31 3.32
C SER A 6 5.91 7.71 2.20
N VAL A 7 5.33 7.55 1.01
CA VAL A 7 6.14 7.26 -0.19
C VAL A 7 7.01 8.44 -0.60
N THR A 8 6.63 9.67 -0.24
CA THR A 8 7.38 10.88 -0.57
C THR A 8 8.67 11.02 0.23
N ASP A 9 8.83 10.21 1.28
CA ASP A 9 10.08 10.12 2.04
C ASP A 9 11.12 9.21 1.35
N LEU A 10 10.71 8.52 0.28
CA LEU A 10 11.54 7.57 -0.45
C LEU A 10 12.04 8.24 -1.74
N ASP A 11 13.35 8.40 -1.87
CA ASP A 11 13.96 8.64 -3.16
C ASP A 11 13.97 7.36 -4.02
N ALA A 12 14.26 7.50 -5.31
CA ALA A 12 14.28 6.38 -6.25
C ALA A 12 15.25 5.27 -5.82
N ALA A 13 16.40 5.62 -5.24
CA ALA A 13 17.40 4.67 -4.78
C ALA A 13 16.90 3.85 -3.58
N THR A 14 16.28 4.51 -2.60
CA THR A 14 15.72 3.87 -1.40
C THR A 14 14.52 2.98 -1.77
N ALA A 15 13.63 3.48 -2.62
CA ALA A 15 12.50 2.69 -3.13
C ALA A 15 13.00 1.45 -3.88
N THR A 16 13.97 1.60 -4.78
CA THR A 16 14.57 0.47 -5.50
C THR A 16 15.26 -0.51 -4.54
N GLY A 17 16.00 -0.02 -3.55
CA GLY A 17 16.64 -0.87 -2.54
C GLY A 17 15.66 -1.68 -1.67
N LEU A 18 14.48 -1.13 -1.38
CA LEU A 18 13.39 -1.86 -0.72
C LEU A 18 12.84 -2.97 -1.63
N LEU A 19 12.59 -2.66 -2.89
CA LEU A 19 12.10 -3.62 -3.88
C LEU A 19 13.14 -4.74 -4.11
N ASP A 20 14.42 -4.42 -4.24
CA ASP A 20 15.50 -5.41 -4.44
C ASP A 20 15.66 -6.34 -3.23
N THR A 21 15.52 -5.80 -2.02
CA THR A 21 15.48 -6.63 -0.81
C THR A 21 14.25 -7.55 -0.81
N ALA A 22 13.09 -7.07 -1.26
CA ALA A 22 11.90 -7.92 -1.37
C ALA A 22 12.13 -9.09 -2.33
N ASP A 23 12.78 -8.85 -3.47
CA ASP A 23 13.14 -9.91 -4.43
C ASP A 23 14.12 -10.91 -3.82
N ARG A 24 15.19 -10.44 -3.16
CA ARG A 24 16.15 -11.32 -2.48
C ARG A 24 15.49 -12.21 -1.44
N LEU A 25 14.58 -11.65 -0.63
CA LEU A 25 13.85 -12.40 0.40
C LEU A 25 12.88 -13.40 -0.22
N LYS A 26 12.18 -13.02 -1.30
CA LYS A 26 11.34 -13.93 -2.10
C LYS A 26 12.16 -15.10 -2.61
N GLN A 27 13.31 -14.84 -3.25
CA GLN A 27 14.22 -15.88 -3.76
C GLN A 27 14.76 -16.78 -2.64
N ALA A 28 15.17 -16.22 -1.51
CA ALA A 28 15.71 -16.97 -0.37
C ALA A 28 14.69 -17.95 0.25
N LEU A 29 13.39 -17.69 0.06
CA LEU A 29 12.29 -18.55 0.53
C LEU A 29 11.84 -19.59 -0.51
N LEU A 30 12.22 -19.46 -1.78
CA LEU A 30 11.85 -20.44 -2.81
C LEU A 30 12.44 -21.81 -2.50
N GLY A 31 11.64 -22.85 -2.67
CA GLY A 31 12.06 -24.25 -2.44
C GLY A 31 12.23 -24.64 -0.96
N ARG A 32 12.05 -23.71 -0.01
CA ARG A 32 12.10 -24.05 1.42
C ARG A 32 10.79 -24.68 1.88
N GLU A 33 10.91 -25.82 2.56
CA GLU A 33 9.82 -26.43 3.31
C GLU A 33 9.38 -25.53 4.48
N VAL A 34 10.36 -24.98 5.22
CA VAL A 34 10.12 -24.00 6.28
C VAL A 34 10.43 -22.59 5.77
N ARG A 35 9.37 -21.81 5.57
CA ARG A 35 9.45 -20.40 5.14
C ARG A 35 9.84 -19.46 6.29
N LYS A 36 10.98 -19.71 6.93
CA LYS A 36 11.54 -18.85 7.99
C LYS A 36 12.99 -18.46 7.72
N LEU A 37 13.30 -17.22 8.06
CA LEU A 37 14.64 -16.62 8.09
C LEU A 37 14.86 -16.11 9.53
N PRO A 38 16.02 -16.34 10.16
CA PRO A 38 16.28 -15.92 11.55
C PRO A 38 16.63 -14.43 11.68
N THR A 39 16.40 -13.62 10.64
CA THR A 39 16.96 -12.27 10.49
C THR A 39 16.49 -11.29 11.57
N LEU A 40 15.26 -11.42 12.07
CA LEU A 40 14.69 -10.55 13.10
C LEU A 40 14.45 -11.28 14.43
N ARG A 41 15.22 -12.33 14.70
CA ARG A 41 15.11 -13.06 15.98
C ARG A 41 15.33 -12.11 17.15
N GLY A 42 14.41 -12.13 18.12
CA GLY A 42 14.45 -11.25 19.29
C GLY A 42 13.93 -9.84 19.05
N ARG A 43 13.42 -9.53 17.85
CA ARG A 43 12.71 -8.27 17.57
C ARG A 43 11.21 -8.44 17.76
N THR A 44 10.57 -7.44 18.36
CA THR A 44 9.13 -7.39 18.59
C THR A 44 8.46 -6.46 17.59
N VAL A 45 7.52 -6.99 16.81
CA VAL A 45 6.71 -6.24 15.84
C VAL A 45 5.25 -6.24 16.30
N ILE A 46 4.73 -5.05 16.63
CA ILE A 46 3.34 -4.87 17.05
C ILE A 46 2.52 -4.29 15.91
N THR A 47 1.42 -4.95 15.56
CA THR A 47 0.44 -4.41 14.60
C THR A 47 -0.74 -3.79 15.35
N MET A 48 -1.02 -2.51 15.09
CA MET A 48 -2.07 -1.73 15.73
C MET A 48 -3.02 -1.15 14.68
N PHE A 49 -4.22 -1.72 14.58
CA PHE A 49 -5.19 -1.39 13.54
C PHE A 49 -6.48 -0.81 14.15
N TYR A 50 -6.67 0.50 14.00
CA TYR A 50 -7.90 1.22 14.39
C TYR A 50 -8.96 1.20 13.29
N GLU A 51 -8.57 0.88 12.05
CA GLU A 51 -9.49 0.58 10.96
C GLU A 51 -9.37 -0.89 10.54
N ASN A 52 -10.49 -1.49 10.14
CA ASN A 52 -10.52 -2.86 9.65
C ASN A 52 -9.59 -3.04 8.43
N SER A 53 -8.72 -4.04 8.51
CA SER A 53 -7.91 -4.51 7.37
C SER A 53 -7.43 -5.94 7.59
N THR A 54 -8.01 -6.89 6.86
CA THR A 54 -7.54 -8.27 6.91
C THR A 54 -6.21 -8.44 6.20
N ARG A 55 -6.10 -7.97 4.94
CA ARG A 55 -4.94 -8.23 4.09
C ARG A 55 -3.67 -7.54 4.60
N THR A 56 -3.73 -6.25 4.94
CA THR A 56 -2.55 -5.52 5.44
C THR A 56 -2.08 -6.09 6.79
N ARG A 57 -3.00 -6.35 7.71
CA ARG A 57 -2.68 -6.87 9.05
C ARG A 57 -2.06 -8.27 8.98
N VAL A 58 -2.74 -9.21 8.32
CA VAL A 58 -2.29 -10.61 8.23
C VAL A 58 -0.97 -10.72 7.49
N SER A 59 -0.75 -9.95 6.43
CA SER A 59 0.52 -10.00 5.70
C SER A 59 1.71 -9.44 6.48
N PHE A 60 1.53 -8.42 7.34
CA PHE A 60 2.57 -7.99 8.27
C PHE A 60 2.88 -9.04 9.33
N GLU A 61 1.85 -9.69 9.86
CA GLU A 61 2.02 -10.77 10.83
C GLU A 61 2.78 -11.96 10.22
N ILE A 62 2.42 -12.36 8.99
CA ILE A 62 3.14 -13.40 8.24
C ILE A 62 4.59 -12.95 7.97
N ALA A 63 4.80 -11.71 7.53
CA ALA A 63 6.14 -11.19 7.25
C ALA A 63 7.04 -11.23 8.50
N GLY A 64 6.54 -10.79 9.66
CA GLY A 64 7.28 -10.88 10.92
C GLY A 64 7.59 -12.32 11.31
N LYS A 65 6.60 -13.23 11.26
CA LYS A 65 6.78 -14.66 11.56
C LYS A 65 7.77 -15.35 10.62
N TRP A 66 7.75 -15.02 9.33
CA TRP A 66 8.70 -15.54 8.35
C TRP A 66 10.11 -14.99 8.54
N MET A 67 10.27 -13.86 9.23
CA MET A 67 11.58 -13.33 9.62
C MET A 67 11.94 -13.62 11.08
N SER A 68 11.21 -14.53 11.73
CA SER A 68 11.42 -14.96 13.13
C SER A 68 11.33 -13.84 14.18
N ALA A 69 10.60 -12.76 13.86
CA ALA A 69 10.23 -11.74 14.83
C ALA A 69 9.05 -12.22 15.71
N ASP A 70 8.97 -11.71 16.93
CA ASP A 70 7.82 -11.87 17.81
C ASP A 70 6.73 -10.89 17.37
N THR A 71 5.62 -11.43 16.83
CA THR A 71 4.53 -10.61 16.29
C THR A 71 3.35 -10.55 17.25
N VAL A 72 2.96 -9.34 17.66
CA VAL A 72 1.81 -9.11 18.55
C VAL A 72 0.73 -8.31 17.83
N ASN A 73 -0.51 -8.76 17.94
CA ASN A 73 -1.66 -8.06 17.36
C ASN A 73 -2.44 -7.30 18.44
N VAL A 74 -2.62 -5.99 18.24
CA VAL A 74 -3.46 -5.15 19.09
C VAL A 74 -4.65 -4.65 18.26
N SER A 75 -5.83 -5.19 18.56
CA SER A 75 -7.09 -4.71 17.99
C SER A 75 -7.66 -3.56 18.83
N ALA A 76 -8.10 -2.48 18.19
CA ALA A 76 -8.70 -1.34 18.89
C ALA A 76 -9.91 -1.73 19.77
N SER A 77 -10.77 -2.63 19.28
CA SER A 77 -11.99 -3.10 19.97
C SER A 77 -11.74 -3.86 21.28
N GLY A 78 -10.54 -4.41 21.49
CA GLY A 78 -10.17 -5.17 22.69
C GLY A 78 -9.12 -4.48 23.57
N SER A 79 -8.71 -3.24 23.22
CA SER A 79 -7.61 -2.53 23.87
C SER A 79 -8.08 -1.38 24.76
N SER A 80 -7.16 -0.79 25.53
CA SER A 80 -7.40 0.41 26.35
C SER A 80 -7.84 1.63 25.55
N VAL A 81 -7.68 1.62 24.22
CA VAL A 81 -8.28 2.60 23.31
C VAL A 81 -9.80 2.68 23.50
N SER A 82 -10.48 1.55 23.72
CA SER A 82 -11.93 1.53 23.98
C SER A 82 -12.33 2.23 25.28
N LYS A 83 -11.36 2.39 26.20
CA LYS A 83 -11.50 3.12 27.47
C LYS A 83 -11.08 4.58 27.37
N GLY A 84 -10.79 5.08 26.16
CA GLY A 84 -10.42 6.48 25.90
C GLY A 84 -8.92 6.78 26.05
N GLU A 85 -8.04 5.77 26.07
CA GLU A 85 -6.58 6.01 26.05
C GLU A 85 -6.17 6.78 24.80
N SER A 86 -5.31 7.80 24.98
CA SER A 86 -4.83 8.60 23.87
C SER A 86 -3.86 7.81 22.98
N LEU A 87 -3.81 8.12 21.68
CA LEU A 87 -2.84 7.49 20.76
C LEU A 87 -1.39 7.69 21.25
N ARG A 88 -1.09 8.81 21.92
CA ARG A 88 0.24 9.07 22.48
C ARG A 88 0.56 8.11 23.61
N ASP A 89 -0.36 7.94 24.56
CA ASP A 89 -0.15 7.06 25.71
C ASP A 89 -0.07 5.60 25.27
N THR A 90 -0.92 5.17 24.31
CA THR A 90 -0.79 3.84 23.69
C THR A 90 0.59 3.67 23.05
N SER A 91 1.08 4.65 22.27
CA SER A 91 2.41 4.60 21.64
C SER A 91 3.54 4.47 22.66
N LEU A 92 3.45 5.19 23.77
CA LEU A 92 4.40 5.12 24.88
C LEU A 92 4.38 3.76 25.57
N THR A 93 3.18 3.26 25.87
CA THR A 93 3.00 1.94 26.49
C THR A 93 3.60 0.84 25.63
N LEU A 94 3.32 0.84 24.32
CA LEU A 94 3.89 -0.15 23.40
C LEU A 94 5.42 -0.07 23.35
N SER A 95 5.97 1.15 23.33
CA SER A 95 7.42 1.35 23.32
C SER A 95 8.06 0.91 24.63
N ALA A 96 7.44 1.20 25.78
CA ALA A 96 7.92 0.77 27.10
C ALA A 96 7.83 -0.76 27.30
N MET A 97 6.95 -1.44 26.57
CA MET A 97 6.87 -2.90 26.51
C MET A 97 7.95 -3.54 25.62
N GLY A 98 8.81 -2.75 24.97
CA GLY A 98 9.89 -3.27 24.12
C GLY A 98 9.49 -3.49 22.65
N ALA A 99 8.52 -2.74 22.12
CA ALA A 99 8.19 -2.82 20.70
C ALA A 99 9.30 -2.21 19.82
N ASP A 100 10.10 -3.02 19.13
CA ASP A 100 11.08 -2.52 18.16
C ASP A 100 10.39 -1.85 16.94
N CYS A 101 9.22 -2.33 16.55
CA CYS A 101 8.43 -1.73 15.47
C CYS A 101 6.94 -1.74 15.78
N VAL A 102 6.27 -0.62 15.49
CA VAL A 102 4.81 -0.54 15.47
C VAL A 102 4.31 -0.26 14.06
N VAL A 103 3.50 -1.18 13.54
CA VAL A 103 2.77 -1.05 12.29
C VAL A 103 1.39 -0.48 12.60
N VAL A 104 1.11 0.75 12.21
CA VAL A 104 -0.10 1.47 12.58
C VAL A 104 -1.01 1.73 11.38
N ARG A 105 -2.30 1.44 11.54
CA ARG A 105 -3.35 1.91 10.63
C ARG A 105 -4.41 2.66 11.42
N HIS A 106 -4.73 3.88 10.99
CA HIS A 106 -5.57 4.79 11.79
C HIS A 106 -6.44 5.69 10.90
N PRO A 107 -7.69 6.03 11.31
CA PRO A 107 -8.61 6.81 10.49
C PRO A 107 -8.17 8.27 10.29
N ALA A 108 -7.42 8.85 11.24
CA ALA A 108 -6.89 10.20 11.11
C ALA A 108 -5.60 10.25 10.29
N SER A 109 -5.58 11.09 9.25
CA SER A 109 -4.37 11.45 8.50
C SER A 109 -3.31 12.08 9.41
N GLY A 110 -2.03 11.75 9.19
CA GLY A 110 -0.90 12.25 9.99
C GLY A 110 -0.68 11.52 11.32
N SER A 111 -1.54 10.56 11.68
CA SER A 111 -1.41 9.75 12.90
C SER A 111 -0.07 9.02 13.00
N ALA A 112 0.37 8.36 11.90
CA ALA A 112 1.66 7.68 11.85
C ALA A 112 2.84 8.65 12.05
N HIS A 113 2.75 9.87 11.49
CA HIS A 113 3.78 10.91 11.66
C HIS A 113 3.87 11.40 13.10
N ARG A 114 2.71 11.62 13.75
CA ARG A 114 2.67 12.01 15.17
C ARG A 114 3.25 10.92 16.05
N MET A 115 2.92 9.66 15.77
CA MET A 115 3.42 8.51 16.50
C MET A 115 4.94 8.35 16.36
N ALA A 116 5.49 8.55 15.15
CA ALA A 116 6.93 8.56 14.92
C ALA A 116 7.64 9.68 15.69
N ALA A 117 7.09 10.91 15.65
CA ALA A 117 7.65 12.03 16.40
C ALA A 117 7.66 11.78 17.93
N TRP A 118 6.65 11.08 18.47
CA TRP A 118 6.62 10.71 19.88
C TRP A 118 7.60 9.58 20.21
N ALA A 119 7.68 8.53 19.39
CA ALA A 119 8.67 7.48 19.54
C ALA A 119 10.10 8.06 19.56
N ASP A 120 10.37 9.04 18.71
CA ASP A 120 11.66 9.72 18.61
C ASP A 120 11.97 10.64 19.78
N ARG A 121 10.97 11.32 20.32
CA ARG A 121 11.17 12.18 21.49
C ARG A 121 11.30 11.37 22.78
N ASP A 122 10.54 10.30 22.89
CA ASP A 122 10.28 9.63 24.17
C ASP A 122 11.09 8.32 24.35
N HIS A 123 11.94 7.93 23.38
CA HIS A 123 12.74 6.69 23.44
C HIS A 123 13.64 6.58 24.69
N GLY A 124 14.14 7.70 25.21
CA GLY A 124 14.98 7.72 26.42
C GLY A 124 14.19 7.37 27.68
N MET A 125 12.89 7.66 27.70
CA MET A 125 11.99 7.32 28.79
C MET A 125 11.52 5.86 28.72
N THR A 126 11.34 5.33 27.50
CA THR A 126 10.85 3.96 27.29
C THR A 126 11.96 2.91 27.18
N GLY A 127 13.21 3.34 26.99
CA GLY A 127 14.37 2.47 26.80
C GLY A 127 14.39 1.72 25.47
N THR A 128 13.48 2.05 24.54
CA THR A 128 13.31 1.32 23.27
C THR A 128 13.23 2.29 22.09
N HIS A 129 14.02 2.03 21.05
CA HIS A 129 13.94 2.74 19.78
C HIS A 129 12.88 2.09 18.88
N THR A 130 11.68 2.66 18.89
CA THR A 130 10.52 2.13 18.15
C THR A 130 10.45 2.70 16.74
N SER A 131 10.60 1.86 15.71
CA SER A 131 10.29 2.21 14.33
C SER A 131 8.77 2.24 14.10
N ILE A 132 8.31 3.11 13.19
CA ILE A 132 6.88 3.25 12.86
C ILE A 132 6.68 2.96 11.39
N VAL A 133 5.68 2.13 11.09
CA VAL A 133 5.28 1.83 9.72
C VAL A 133 3.82 2.23 9.51
N ASN A 134 3.59 3.12 8.55
CA ASN A 134 2.25 3.52 8.12
C ASN A 134 1.60 2.41 7.28
N ALA A 135 0.62 1.72 7.85
CA ALA A 135 -0.25 0.75 7.19
C ALA A 135 -1.57 1.35 6.68
N GLY A 136 -1.67 2.69 6.70
CA GLY A 136 -2.76 3.50 6.17
C GLY A 136 -3.22 4.55 7.18
N ASP A 137 -3.19 5.83 6.80
CA ASP A 137 -3.71 6.93 7.60
C ASP A 137 -4.78 7.72 6.83
N GLY A 138 -6.05 7.61 7.26
CA GLY A 138 -7.18 8.32 6.64
C GLY A 138 -7.27 8.17 5.11
N THR A 139 -7.21 9.30 4.40
CA THR A 139 -7.13 9.40 2.93
C THR A 139 -5.73 9.81 2.44
N HIS A 140 -4.73 9.80 3.32
CA HIS A 140 -3.42 10.36 3.06
C HIS A 140 -2.48 9.37 2.35
N GLU A 141 -1.93 8.38 3.06
CA GLU A 141 -0.86 7.53 2.53
C GLU A 141 -1.12 6.03 2.82
N HIS A 142 -0.59 5.15 1.95
CA HIS A 142 -0.41 3.72 2.23
C HIS A 142 0.88 3.20 1.55
N PRO A 143 2.07 3.50 2.12
CA PRO A 143 3.35 3.29 1.43
C PRO A 143 3.64 1.84 1.07
N THR A 144 3.32 0.90 1.97
CA THR A 144 3.53 -0.54 1.68
C THR A 144 2.60 -1.10 0.61
N GLN A 145 1.45 -0.47 0.34
CA GLN A 145 0.59 -0.85 -0.78
C GLN A 145 1.20 -0.37 -2.10
N ALA A 146 1.68 0.88 -2.16
CA ALA A 146 2.35 1.37 -3.36
C ALA A 146 3.63 0.57 -3.67
N LEU A 147 4.43 0.23 -2.66
CA LEU A 147 5.64 -0.60 -2.84
C LEU A 147 5.32 -2.00 -3.36
N LEU A 148 4.25 -2.66 -2.87
CA LEU A 148 3.88 -3.99 -3.36
C LEU A 148 3.24 -3.95 -4.76
N ASP A 149 2.58 -2.83 -5.11
CA ASP A 149 2.07 -2.59 -6.46
C ASP A 149 3.26 -2.40 -7.43
N ALA A 150 4.25 -1.60 -7.06
CA ALA A 150 5.49 -1.41 -7.80
C ALA A 150 6.27 -2.73 -7.96
N ALA A 151 6.43 -3.53 -6.90
CA ALA A 151 7.07 -4.85 -6.99
C ALA A 151 6.36 -5.76 -8.00
N THR A 152 5.03 -5.74 -8.00
CA THR A 152 4.22 -6.56 -8.92
C THR A 152 4.33 -6.08 -10.36
N LEU A 153 4.34 -4.76 -10.59
CA LEU A 153 4.59 -4.18 -11.91
C LEU A 153 5.98 -4.58 -12.43
N ARG A 154 7.01 -4.49 -11.58
CA ARG A 154 8.38 -4.89 -11.94
C ARG A 154 8.46 -6.37 -12.29
N ASP A 155 7.85 -7.25 -11.51
CA ASP A 155 7.78 -8.69 -11.78
C ASP A 155 7.15 -8.99 -13.16
N ARG A 156 6.14 -8.22 -13.56
CA ARG A 156 5.34 -8.49 -14.77
C ARG A 156 5.85 -7.79 -16.02
N LEU A 157 6.43 -6.60 -15.87
CA LEU A 157 6.89 -5.74 -16.97
C LEU A 157 8.42 -5.68 -17.11
N GLY A 158 9.16 -6.27 -16.17
CA GLY A 158 10.62 -6.24 -16.08
C GLY A 158 11.18 -4.92 -15.51
N SER A 159 10.58 -3.78 -15.84
CA SER A 159 10.95 -2.46 -15.33
C SER A 159 9.71 -1.57 -15.16
N ILE A 160 9.81 -0.57 -14.28
CA ILE A 160 8.78 0.47 -14.08
C ILE A 160 9.13 1.73 -14.88
N ALA A 161 10.41 2.08 -14.96
CA ALA A 161 10.89 3.24 -15.69
C ALA A 161 10.45 3.19 -17.17
N GLY A 162 9.87 4.28 -17.65
CA GLY A 162 9.37 4.43 -19.02
C GLY A 162 8.03 3.73 -19.28
N ARG A 163 7.41 3.07 -18.28
CA ARG A 163 6.09 2.44 -18.43
C ARG A 163 4.97 3.45 -18.23
N ARG A 164 3.90 3.33 -19.00
CA ARG A 164 2.68 4.11 -18.82
C ARG A 164 1.66 3.35 -17.98
N ILE A 165 1.29 3.92 -16.84
CA ILE A 165 0.43 3.28 -15.85
C ILE A 165 -0.84 4.11 -15.65
N GLY A 166 -1.98 3.53 -15.98
CA GLY A 166 -3.28 4.14 -15.74
C GLY A 166 -3.80 3.81 -14.34
N ILE A 167 -4.21 4.81 -13.56
CA ILE A 167 -4.89 4.64 -12.28
C ILE A 167 -6.32 5.12 -12.45
N VAL A 168 -7.28 4.21 -12.32
CA VAL A 168 -8.67 4.45 -12.72
C VAL A 168 -9.61 4.38 -11.53
N GLY A 169 -10.37 5.45 -11.30
CA GLY A 169 -11.54 5.42 -10.41
C GLY A 169 -11.60 6.50 -9.34
N ASP A 170 -11.93 6.12 -8.10
CA ASP A 170 -12.07 7.06 -6.97
C ASP A 170 -10.70 7.47 -6.43
N VAL A 171 -10.16 8.58 -6.94
CA VAL A 171 -8.84 9.11 -6.56
C VAL A 171 -8.96 10.04 -5.35
N LEU A 172 -10.05 10.80 -5.27
CA LEU A 172 -10.34 11.75 -4.20
C LEU A 172 -10.28 11.10 -2.80
N HIS A 173 -10.81 9.89 -2.66
CA HIS A 173 -10.88 9.22 -1.34
C HIS A 173 -9.83 8.10 -1.17
N SER A 174 -8.95 7.89 -2.15
CA SER A 174 -8.01 6.76 -2.19
C SER A 174 -6.58 7.18 -1.83
N ARG A 175 -6.18 6.83 -0.59
CA ARG A 175 -4.77 6.86 -0.17
C ARG A 175 -3.87 5.99 -1.05
N VAL A 176 -4.40 4.92 -1.64
CA VAL A 176 -3.66 4.02 -2.53
C VAL A 176 -3.36 4.71 -3.87
N ALA A 177 -4.31 5.46 -4.41
CA ALA A 177 -4.11 6.22 -5.65
C ALA A 177 -2.99 7.24 -5.46
N ARG A 178 -3.08 8.04 -4.40
CA ARG A 178 -2.06 9.05 -4.07
C ARG A 178 -0.67 8.43 -3.92
N SER A 179 -0.51 7.45 -3.04
CA SER A 179 0.82 6.82 -2.83
C SER A 179 1.37 6.17 -4.11
N ASN A 180 0.52 5.59 -4.96
CA ASN A 180 0.98 5.03 -6.25
C ASN A 180 1.40 6.11 -7.25
N VAL A 181 0.66 7.22 -7.36
CA VAL A 181 1.05 8.32 -8.27
C VAL A 181 2.46 8.81 -7.95
N PHE A 182 2.73 9.12 -6.68
CA PHE A 182 4.04 9.64 -6.28
C PHE A 182 5.16 8.60 -6.38
N LEU A 183 4.93 7.37 -5.92
CA LEU A 183 5.97 6.34 -5.96
C LEU A 183 6.30 5.90 -7.38
N LEU A 184 5.29 5.67 -8.23
CA LEU A 184 5.52 5.21 -9.60
C LEU A 184 6.21 6.28 -10.43
N ALA A 185 5.83 7.55 -10.26
CA ALA A 185 6.55 8.67 -10.89
C ALA A 185 8.00 8.77 -10.39
N THR A 186 8.24 8.57 -9.09
CA THR A 186 9.60 8.52 -8.51
C THR A 186 10.44 7.39 -9.12
N LEU A 187 9.81 6.26 -9.46
CA LEU A 187 10.42 5.12 -10.14
C LEU A 187 10.48 5.27 -11.68
N GLY A 188 10.12 6.44 -12.21
CA GLY A 188 10.26 6.80 -13.63
C GLY A 188 9.11 6.36 -14.54
N ALA A 189 7.96 5.98 -13.99
CA ALA A 189 6.77 5.70 -14.79
C ALA A 189 6.05 6.98 -15.24
N GLU A 190 5.39 6.93 -16.39
CA GLU A 190 4.40 7.91 -16.81
C GLU A 190 3.04 7.54 -16.20
N VAL A 191 2.61 8.28 -15.17
CA VAL A 191 1.34 8.00 -14.50
C VAL A 191 0.20 8.79 -15.14
N VAL A 192 -0.89 8.10 -15.47
CA VAL A 192 -2.13 8.70 -16.00
C VAL A 192 -3.26 8.43 -15.02
N VAL A 193 -3.86 9.47 -14.47
CA VAL A 193 -5.05 9.37 -13.62
C VAL A 193 -6.29 9.52 -14.48
N ILE A 194 -7.21 8.55 -14.36
CA ILE A 194 -8.45 8.48 -15.13
C ILE A 194 -9.62 8.39 -14.15
N ALA A 195 -10.35 9.48 -13.97
CA ALA A 195 -11.41 9.55 -12.98
C ALA A 195 -12.50 10.56 -13.39
N PRO A 196 -13.77 10.34 -12.98
CA PRO A 196 -14.78 11.39 -13.04
C PRO A 196 -14.25 12.69 -12.43
N PRO A 197 -14.54 13.87 -12.99
CA PRO A 197 -14.06 15.15 -12.44
C PRO A 197 -14.41 15.34 -10.95
N THR A 198 -15.56 14.82 -10.53
CA THR A 198 -16.04 14.83 -9.13
C THR A 198 -15.22 13.92 -8.20
N LEU A 199 -14.53 12.92 -8.72
CA LEU A 199 -13.66 12.00 -7.96
C LEU A 199 -12.18 12.34 -8.10
N GLN A 200 -11.85 13.54 -8.59
CA GLN A 200 -10.49 14.06 -8.62
C GLN A 200 -10.23 14.94 -7.39
N PRO A 201 -9.11 14.78 -6.69
CA PRO A 201 -8.73 15.66 -5.60
C PRO A 201 -8.42 17.08 -6.08
N VAL A 202 -8.75 18.06 -5.25
CA VAL A 202 -8.29 19.44 -5.44
C VAL A 202 -6.76 19.44 -5.48
N GLY A 203 -6.20 20.13 -6.48
CA GLY A 203 -4.75 20.22 -6.66
C GLY A 203 -4.11 19.00 -7.34
N ILE A 204 -4.89 18.08 -7.93
CA ILE A 204 -4.35 16.96 -8.72
C ILE A 204 -3.36 17.42 -9.81
N GLY A 205 -3.54 18.62 -10.36
CA GLY A 205 -2.60 19.20 -11.34
C GLY A 205 -1.19 19.49 -10.81
N GLN A 206 -0.98 19.42 -9.49
CA GLN A 206 0.35 19.52 -8.85
C GLN A 206 0.99 18.15 -8.63
N TRP A 207 0.25 17.06 -8.86
CA TRP A 207 0.78 15.71 -8.73
C TRP A 207 1.60 15.35 -9.97
N PRO A 208 2.60 14.46 -9.86
CA PRO A 208 3.43 14.04 -10.99
C PRO A 208 2.68 13.04 -11.89
N CYS A 209 1.55 13.45 -12.48
CA CYS A 209 0.72 12.63 -13.36
C CYS A 209 0.01 13.46 -14.43
N ARG A 210 -0.33 12.84 -15.56
CA ARG A 210 -1.37 13.35 -16.48
C ARG A 210 -2.74 13.01 -15.93
N VAL A 211 -3.72 13.89 -16.11
CA VAL A 211 -5.14 13.58 -15.87
C VAL A 211 -5.84 13.42 -17.22
N SER A 212 -6.63 12.36 -17.37
CA SER A 212 -7.42 12.09 -18.56
C SER A 212 -8.88 11.80 -18.21
N PRO A 213 -9.85 12.38 -18.93
CA PRO A 213 -11.27 12.15 -18.66
C PRO A 213 -11.80 10.85 -19.32
N SER A 214 -11.02 10.20 -20.20
CA SER A 214 -11.47 9.06 -20.98
C SER A 214 -10.59 7.84 -20.72
N LEU A 215 -11.20 6.80 -20.16
CA LEU A 215 -10.55 5.50 -20.05
C LEU A 215 -10.24 4.93 -21.44
N ASP A 216 -11.23 4.94 -22.32
CA ASP A 216 -11.16 4.29 -23.63
C ASP A 216 -10.04 4.86 -24.52
N ALA A 217 -9.78 6.16 -24.44
CA ALA A 217 -8.70 6.81 -25.19
C ALA A 217 -7.29 6.44 -24.69
N GLU A 218 -7.15 6.12 -23.41
CA GLU A 218 -5.84 5.84 -22.80
C GLU A 218 -5.44 4.36 -22.93
N LEU A 219 -6.42 3.44 -22.88
CA LEU A 219 -6.19 1.99 -22.85
C LEU A 219 -5.15 1.47 -23.87
N PRO A 220 -5.16 1.88 -25.15
CA PRO A 220 -4.20 1.35 -26.14
C PRO A 220 -2.73 1.64 -25.84
N ALA A 221 -2.44 2.63 -24.98
CA ALA A 221 -1.08 3.05 -24.64
C ALA A 221 -0.64 2.62 -23.23
N LEU A 222 -1.50 1.98 -22.44
CA LEU A 222 -1.16 1.60 -21.06
C LEU A 222 -0.41 0.27 -21.01
N ASP A 223 0.77 0.26 -20.37
CA ASP A 223 1.47 -0.97 -19.99
C ASP A 223 0.82 -1.63 -18.76
N ALA A 224 0.12 -0.85 -17.95
CA ALA A 224 -0.67 -1.37 -16.85
C ALA A 224 -1.86 -0.48 -16.52
N VAL A 225 -2.94 -1.11 -16.03
CA VAL A 225 -4.12 -0.43 -15.52
C VAL A 225 -4.40 -0.88 -14.09
N MET A 226 -4.41 0.07 -13.16
CA MET A 226 -4.77 -0.12 -11.77
C MET A 226 -6.18 0.39 -11.53
N MET A 227 -7.12 -0.54 -11.38
CA MET A 227 -8.50 -0.24 -11.05
C MET A 227 -8.64 0.02 -9.55
N LEU A 228 -9.42 1.04 -9.18
CA LEU A 228 -9.69 1.41 -7.79
C LEU A 228 -11.14 1.13 -7.43
N ARG A 229 -11.33 0.57 -6.23
CA ARG A 229 -12.65 0.46 -5.61
C ARG A 229 -13.17 1.85 -5.26
N VAL A 230 -14.41 2.13 -5.66
CA VAL A 230 -15.17 3.30 -5.18
C VAL A 230 -15.43 3.19 -3.67
N GLN A 231 -15.03 4.22 -2.92
CA GLN A 231 -15.15 4.24 -1.46
C GLN A 231 -16.50 4.83 -1.05
N ALA A 232 -17.61 4.14 -1.35
CA ALA A 232 -18.97 4.63 -1.08
C ALA A 232 -19.17 5.07 0.38
N GLU A 233 -18.51 4.41 1.32
CA GLU A 233 -18.52 4.74 2.74
C GLU A 233 -17.89 6.11 3.09
N ARG A 234 -17.18 6.75 2.16
CA ARG A 234 -16.54 8.06 2.30
C ARG A 234 -17.25 9.16 1.52
N MET A 235 -18.30 8.82 0.78
CA MET A 235 -18.98 9.73 -0.13
C MET A 235 -20.16 10.40 0.55
N HIS A 236 -19.96 11.64 1.00
CA HIS A 236 -21.02 12.48 1.55
C HIS A 236 -21.64 13.37 0.45
N GLY A 237 -22.50 12.78 -0.36
CA GLY A 237 -23.17 13.47 -1.48
C GLY A 237 -23.22 12.63 -2.75
N SER A 238 -23.75 13.21 -3.83
CA SER A 238 -23.78 12.58 -5.15
C SER A 238 -22.56 13.00 -5.97
N PHE A 239 -21.64 12.07 -6.21
CA PHE A 239 -20.46 12.30 -7.04
C PHE A 239 -20.65 11.82 -8.48
N PHE A 240 -21.55 10.86 -8.70
CA PHE A 240 -21.92 10.37 -10.04
C PHE A 240 -23.34 9.79 -9.98
N PRO A 241 -24.07 9.68 -11.11
CA PRO A 241 -25.51 9.41 -11.08
C PRO A 241 -25.90 8.02 -10.56
N SER A 242 -25.12 6.98 -10.89
CA SER A 242 -25.34 5.61 -10.39
C SER A 242 -24.10 4.74 -10.57
N SER A 243 -24.05 3.60 -9.87
CA SER A 243 -22.98 2.60 -10.08
C SER A 243 -22.93 2.06 -11.51
N ARG A 244 -24.08 2.04 -12.20
CA ARG A 244 -24.17 1.63 -13.61
C ARG A 244 -23.51 2.66 -14.52
N GLU A 245 -23.80 3.95 -14.32
CA GLU A 245 -23.14 5.04 -15.07
C GLU A 245 -21.64 5.04 -14.83
N TYR A 246 -21.21 4.79 -13.58
CA TYR A 246 -19.79 4.64 -13.27
C TYR A 246 -19.16 3.47 -14.03
N ALA A 247 -19.78 2.29 -14.02
CA ALA A 247 -19.28 1.12 -14.74
C ALA A 247 -19.23 1.37 -16.26
N ILE A 248 -20.23 2.05 -16.82
CA ILE A 248 -20.25 2.44 -18.24
C ILE A 248 -19.12 3.42 -18.55
N GLY A 249 -18.84 4.42 -17.71
CA GLY A 249 -17.80 5.41 -17.99
C GLY A 249 -16.36 4.96 -17.69
N TYR A 250 -16.18 4.22 -16.60
CA TYR A 250 -14.86 4.00 -15.99
C TYR A 250 -14.60 2.54 -15.57
N GLY A 251 -15.59 1.65 -15.70
CA GLY A 251 -15.41 0.23 -15.40
C GLY A 251 -14.59 -0.48 -16.48
N LEU A 252 -13.65 -1.33 -16.07
CA LEU A 252 -12.85 -2.14 -16.99
C LEU A 252 -13.65 -3.40 -17.38
N SER A 253 -14.41 -3.27 -18.47
CA SER A 253 -15.15 -4.36 -19.11
C SER A 253 -14.22 -5.26 -19.93
N GLU A 254 -14.72 -6.42 -20.35
CA GLU A 254 -13.98 -7.31 -21.25
C GLU A 254 -13.64 -6.64 -22.59
N ALA A 255 -14.59 -5.90 -23.16
CA ALA A 255 -14.38 -5.14 -24.40
C ALA A 255 -13.28 -4.07 -24.24
N ARG A 256 -13.20 -3.42 -23.08
CA ARG A 256 -12.14 -2.46 -22.76
C ARG A 256 -10.80 -3.14 -22.51
N ALA A 257 -10.80 -4.26 -21.79
CA ALA A 257 -9.58 -5.02 -21.56
C ALA A 257 -8.95 -5.51 -22.88
N ALA A 258 -9.77 -5.78 -23.91
CA ALA A 258 -9.29 -6.12 -25.25
C ALA A 258 -8.61 -4.96 -26.00
N LEU A 259 -8.76 -3.72 -25.54
CA LEU A 259 -8.05 -2.55 -26.09
C LEU A 259 -6.64 -2.40 -25.51
N LEU A 260 -6.33 -3.08 -24.41
CA LEU A 260 -5.00 -3.04 -23.82
C LEU A 260 -3.99 -3.78 -24.73
N PRO A 261 -2.73 -3.35 -24.76
CA PRO A 261 -1.65 -4.14 -25.35
C PRO A 261 -1.59 -5.55 -24.77
N GLY A 262 -1.16 -6.53 -25.56
CA GLY A 262 -1.11 -7.94 -25.12
C GLY A 262 -0.18 -8.22 -23.93
N HIS A 263 0.77 -7.33 -23.65
CA HIS A 263 1.66 -7.40 -22.48
C HIS A 263 1.12 -6.67 -21.24
N ALA A 264 -0.02 -5.99 -21.35
CA ALA A 264 -0.50 -5.12 -20.30
C ALA A 264 -0.92 -5.89 -19.05
N VAL A 265 -0.79 -5.23 -17.90
CA VAL A 265 -1.08 -5.81 -16.59
C VAL A 265 -2.29 -5.14 -15.95
N VAL A 266 -3.20 -5.92 -15.39
CA VAL A 266 -4.35 -5.41 -14.62
C VAL A 266 -4.07 -5.57 -13.13
N LEU A 267 -4.15 -4.47 -12.39
CA LEU A 267 -3.97 -4.43 -10.93
C LEU A 267 -5.23 -3.94 -10.24
N HIS A 268 -5.42 -4.37 -9.00
CA HIS A 268 -6.48 -3.86 -8.14
C HIS A 268 -6.10 -4.07 -6.66
N PRO A 269 -5.99 -3.01 -5.83
CA PRO A 269 -5.54 -3.13 -4.44
C PRO A 269 -6.56 -3.84 -3.55
N GLY A 270 -7.82 -3.93 -3.98
CA GLY A 270 -8.94 -4.68 -3.38
C GLY A 270 -9.53 -4.01 -2.12
N PRO A 271 -10.61 -4.57 -1.56
CA PRO A 271 -11.46 -5.61 -2.17
C PRO A 271 -12.13 -5.10 -3.45
N MET A 272 -12.34 -5.99 -4.42
CA MET A 272 -12.98 -5.67 -5.70
C MET A 272 -14.51 -5.73 -5.59
N VAL A 273 -15.20 -4.78 -6.20
CA VAL A 273 -16.63 -4.83 -6.51
C VAL A 273 -16.78 -5.23 -7.97
N ARG A 274 -16.87 -6.55 -8.17
CA ARG A 274 -17.01 -7.14 -9.50
C ARG A 274 -18.31 -6.68 -10.16
N GLY A 275 -18.22 -6.30 -11.44
CA GLY A 275 -19.34 -5.76 -12.20
C GLY A 275 -19.52 -4.24 -12.07
N MET A 276 -18.69 -3.56 -11.27
CA MET A 276 -18.66 -2.10 -11.18
C MET A 276 -17.35 -1.54 -11.77
N GLU A 277 -16.26 -1.49 -10.99
CA GLU A 277 -14.97 -1.03 -11.49
C GLU A 277 -14.25 -2.06 -12.38
N ILE A 278 -14.54 -3.35 -12.21
CA ILE A 278 -13.87 -4.40 -12.97
C ILE A 278 -14.84 -5.55 -13.28
N ALA A 279 -14.85 -6.01 -14.52
CA ALA A 279 -15.62 -7.19 -14.91
C ALA A 279 -15.03 -8.47 -14.27
N PRO A 280 -15.86 -9.45 -13.88
CA PRO A 280 -15.36 -10.73 -13.35
C PRO A 280 -14.36 -11.42 -14.29
N SER A 281 -14.63 -11.44 -15.61
CA SER A 281 -13.75 -12.06 -16.61
C SER A 281 -12.36 -11.41 -16.66
N VAL A 282 -12.29 -10.09 -16.48
CA VAL A 282 -11.01 -9.36 -16.44
C VAL A 282 -10.26 -9.63 -15.14
N ALA A 283 -10.96 -9.63 -14.00
CA ALA A 283 -10.37 -9.88 -12.69
C ALA A 283 -9.73 -11.27 -12.57
N ASP A 284 -10.27 -12.26 -13.30
CA ASP A 284 -9.77 -13.65 -13.33
C ASP A 284 -8.92 -13.96 -14.58
N SER A 285 -8.65 -12.95 -15.42
CA SER A 285 -7.86 -13.13 -16.63
C SER A 285 -6.36 -13.34 -16.35
N PRO A 286 -5.60 -13.92 -17.29
CA PRO A 286 -4.14 -14.03 -17.19
C PRO A 286 -3.40 -12.69 -17.05
N ALA A 287 -4.02 -11.59 -17.49
CA ALA A 287 -3.47 -10.22 -17.34
C ALA A 287 -3.59 -9.70 -15.90
N SER A 288 -4.52 -10.26 -15.12
CA SER A 288 -4.75 -9.87 -13.72
C SER A 288 -3.59 -10.29 -12.82
N ALA A 289 -3.04 -9.31 -12.10
CA ALA A 289 -1.97 -9.49 -11.14
C ALA A 289 -2.45 -9.34 -9.68
N VAL A 290 -3.76 -9.35 -9.42
CA VAL A 290 -4.33 -9.08 -8.08
C VAL A 290 -3.82 -10.06 -7.02
N LEU A 291 -3.74 -11.36 -7.34
CA LEU A 291 -3.20 -12.34 -6.40
C LEU A 291 -1.67 -12.21 -6.25
N ALA A 292 -0.97 -11.80 -7.32
CA ALA A 292 0.46 -11.51 -7.26
C ALA A 292 0.73 -10.30 -6.34
N GLN A 293 -0.11 -9.26 -6.35
CA GLN A 293 -0.04 -8.14 -5.40
C GLN A 293 -0.14 -8.63 -3.95
N VAL A 294 -1.09 -9.53 -3.66
CA VAL A 294 -1.24 -10.10 -2.31
C VAL A 294 0.01 -10.87 -1.89
N ALA A 295 0.55 -11.71 -2.77
CA ALA A 295 1.77 -12.48 -2.50
C ALA A 295 3.01 -11.58 -2.32
N ASN A 296 3.23 -10.62 -3.22
CA ASN A 296 4.33 -9.65 -3.13
C ASN A 296 4.21 -8.77 -1.89
N GLY A 297 2.98 -8.53 -1.42
CA GLY A 297 2.73 -7.82 -0.18
C GLY A 297 3.40 -8.43 1.06
N VAL A 298 3.64 -9.74 1.11
CA VAL A 298 4.38 -10.34 2.23
C VAL A 298 5.86 -10.01 2.11
N HIS A 299 6.47 -10.24 0.94
CA HIS A 299 7.91 -10.03 0.72
C HIS A 299 8.31 -8.56 0.84
N VAL A 300 7.49 -7.63 0.34
CA VAL A 300 7.74 -6.19 0.52
C VAL A 300 7.69 -5.79 1.98
N ARG A 301 6.73 -6.32 2.76
CA ARG A 301 6.65 -6.04 4.20
C ARG A 301 7.83 -6.65 4.96
N MET A 302 8.31 -7.83 4.56
CA MET A 302 9.56 -8.39 5.07
C MET A 302 10.74 -7.45 4.80
N ALA A 303 10.86 -6.93 3.56
CA ALA A 303 11.92 -5.99 3.21
C ALA A 303 11.86 -4.70 4.04
N VAL A 304 10.66 -4.14 4.23
CA VAL A 304 10.47 -2.96 5.09
C VAL A 304 10.94 -3.24 6.52
N LEU A 305 10.49 -4.34 7.13
CA LEU A 305 10.90 -4.71 8.48
C LEU A 305 12.41 -4.96 8.57
N TYR A 306 13.02 -5.58 7.56
CA TYR A 306 14.47 -5.79 7.48
C TYR A 306 15.24 -4.47 7.51
N HIS A 307 14.87 -3.53 6.64
CA HIS A 307 15.54 -2.23 6.53
C HIS A 307 15.38 -1.38 7.80
N LEU A 308 14.29 -1.56 8.55
CA LEU A 308 14.05 -0.84 9.81
C LEU A 308 14.77 -1.46 11.00
N LEU A 309 14.83 -2.80 11.09
CA LEU A 309 15.20 -3.51 12.32
C LEU A 309 16.53 -4.27 12.28
N ALA A 310 17.06 -4.51 11.08
CA ALA A 310 18.33 -5.20 10.86
C ALA A 310 19.31 -4.40 9.99
N GLY A 311 18.83 -3.41 9.24
CA GLY A 311 19.63 -2.60 8.31
C GLY A 311 20.22 -1.32 8.89
N ALA A 312 20.00 -1.01 10.18
CA ALA A 312 20.69 0.10 10.83
C ALA A 312 22.12 -0.35 11.18
N PRO A 313 23.17 0.36 10.72
CA PRO A 313 24.51 0.11 11.24
C PRO A 313 24.53 0.42 12.74
N GLU A 314 25.23 -0.43 13.51
CA GLU A 314 25.67 -0.08 14.87
C GLU A 314 26.52 1.20 14.87
#